data_AF-A0A841JXI4-F1
#
_entry.id   AF-A0A841JXI4-F1
#
_cell.length_a   1.000
_cell.length_b   1.000
_cell.length_c   1.000
_cell.angle_alpha   90.00
_cell.angle_beta   90.00
_cell.angle_gamma   90.00
#
_symmetry.space_group_name_H-M   'P 1'
#
loop_
_entity.id
_entity.type
_entity.pdbx_description
1 polymer ?
#
loop_
_entity_poly.entity_id
_entity_poly.type
_entity_poly.pdbx_seq_one_letter_code
_entity_poly.pdbx_strand_id
1 'polypeptide(L)'
;MMSDSTVPFGHGYAEIPLGRSAGKPIKSIHVYQLEESLNVDLEFEDLSMLEMIFRVGFRASVKLLENKSGDYIVRQRIKPKFRAR
;
A
#
# COMPACT_ATOMS: atom_id res chain seq x y z
N MET A 1 -37.81 -3.44 -1.06
CA MET A 1 -36.65 -2.60 -0.72
C MET A 1 -35.45 -3.21 -1.42
N MET A 2 -35.01 -2.62 -2.54
CA MET A 2 -33.75 -3.03 -3.17
C MET A 2 -32.62 -2.48 -2.29
N SER A 3 -31.81 -3.37 -1.73
CA SER A 3 -30.56 -2.99 -1.09
C SER A 3 -29.63 -2.45 -2.18
N ASP A 4 -29.47 -1.14 -2.24
CA ASP A 4 -28.37 -0.50 -2.97
C ASP A 4 -27.06 -0.87 -2.28
N SER A 5 -26.64 -2.12 -2.44
CA SER A 5 -25.27 -2.56 -2.21
C SER A 5 -24.45 -2.07 -3.40
N THR A 6 -24.33 -0.76 -3.57
CA THR A 6 -23.35 -0.19 -4.47
C THR A 6 -21.98 -0.53 -3.90
N VAL A 7 -21.42 -1.66 -4.36
CA VAL A 7 -19.99 -1.93 -4.20
C VAL A 7 -19.30 -0.69 -4.75
N PRO A 8 -18.57 0.08 -3.92
CA PRO A 8 -17.96 1.32 -4.37
C PRO A 8 -16.94 0.98 -5.46
N PHE A 9 -17.26 1.34 -6.70
CA PHE A 9 -16.37 1.15 -7.84
C PHE A 9 -15.66 2.46 -8.15
N GLY A 10 -14.36 2.40 -8.41
CA GLY A 10 -13.55 3.58 -8.67
C GLY A 10 -12.12 3.20 -8.99
N HIS A 11 -11.42 4.09 -9.70
CA HIS A 11 -9.99 3.94 -9.98
C HIS A 11 -9.27 5.02 -9.19
N GLY A 12 -8.39 4.60 -8.27
CA GLY A 12 -7.50 5.48 -7.54
C GLY A 12 -6.08 5.34 -8.07
N TYR A 13 -5.37 6.45 -8.15
CA TYR A 13 -3.93 6.44 -8.39
C TYR A 13 -3.23 7.04 -7.18
N ALA A 14 -2.17 6.37 -6.73
CA ALA A 14 -1.26 6.87 -5.72
C ALA A 14 0.16 6.59 -6.18
N GLU A 15 0.96 7.65 -6.31
CA GLU A 15 2.40 7.55 -6.46
C GLU A 15 3.01 7.43 -5.06
N ILE A 16 3.79 6.39 -4.82
CA ILE A 16 4.44 6.13 -3.54
C ILE A 16 5.94 6.26 -3.76
N PRO A 17 6.57 7.37 -3.33
CA PRO A 17 8.02 7.52 -3.48
C PRO A 17 8.75 6.51 -2.58
N LEU A 18 9.57 5.65 -3.19
CA LEU A 18 10.37 4.64 -2.46
C LEU A 18 11.49 5.26 -1.61
N GLY A 19 11.79 6.55 -1.79
CA GLY A 19 12.75 7.30 -0.98
C GLY A 19 14.14 6.64 -0.95
N ARG A 20 14.70 6.44 0.24
CA ARG A 20 16.02 5.82 0.46
C ARG A 20 16.12 4.35 0.01
N SER A 21 14.99 3.73 -0.33
CA SER A 21 14.95 2.38 -0.89
C SER A 21 15.01 2.36 -2.42
N ALA A 22 14.97 3.53 -3.08
CA ALA A 22 15.13 3.62 -4.52
C ALA A 22 16.53 3.14 -4.96
N GLY A 23 16.56 2.23 -5.93
CA GLY A 23 17.80 1.65 -6.46
C GLY A 23 18.38 0.48 -5.65
N LYS A 24 17.77 0.11 -4.52
CA LYS A 24 18.17 -1.10 -3.79
C LYS A 24 17.75 -2.36 -4.57
N PRO A 25 18.60 -3.40 -4.64
CA PRO A 25 18.24 -4.68 -5.25
C PRO A 25 17.07 -5.31 -4.50
N ILE A 26 15.99 -5.61 -5.23
CA ILE A 26 14.82 -6.31 -4.71
C ILE A 26 15.12 -7.81 -4.77
N LYS A 27 14.98 -8.48 -3.63
CA LYS A 27 15.11 -9.92 -3.51
C LYS A 27 13.78 -10.61 -3.84
N SER A 28 12.66 -10.08 -3.36
CA SER A 28 11.33 -10.64 -3.60
C SER A 28 10.24 -9.57 -3.52
N ILE A 29 9.11 -9.87 -4.16
CA ILE A 29 7.88 -9.07 -4.11
C ILE A 29 6.76 -10.00 -3.68
N HIS A 30 6.07 -9.66 -2.58
CA HIS A 30 4.93 -10.40 -2.08
C HIS A 30 3.66 -9.56 -2.22
N VAL A 31 2.64 -10.13 -2.85
CA VAL A 31 1.33 -9.48 -3.02
C VAL A 31 0.27 -10.39 -2.43
N TYR A 32 -0.50 -9.88 -1.47
CA TYR A 32 -1.56 -10.64 -0.82
C TYR A 32 -2.71 -9.72 -0.40
N GLN A 33 -3.90 -10.30 -0.30
CA GLN A 33 -5.11 -9.60 0.08
C GLN A 33 -5.61 -10.11 1.43
N LEU A 34 -5.88 -9.19 2.35
CA LEU A 34 -6.60 -9.40 3.60
C LEU A 34 -8.05 -8.92 3.45
N GLU A 35 -8.89 -9.15 4.47
CA GLU A 35 -10.31 -8.78 4.44
C GLU A 35 -10.55 -7.30 4.07
N GLU A 36 -9.66 -6.39 4.51
CA GLU A 36 -9.82 -4.94 4.32
C GLU A 36 -8.71 -4.27 3.48
N SER A 37 -7.71 -5.01 3.01
CA SER A 37 -6.55 -4.42 2.34
C SER A 37 -5.90 -5.32 1.30
N LEU A 38 -5.33 -4.68 0.29
CA LEU A 38 -4.31 -5.25 -0.58
C LEU A 38 -2.95 -4.83 -0.02
N ASN A 39 -2.06 -5.79 0.22
CA ASN A 39 -0.73 -5.56 0.74
C ASN A 39 0.30 -5.92 -0.35
N VAL A 40 1.34 -5.09 -0.45
CA VAL A 40 2.47 -5.30 -1.34
C VAL A 40 3.75 -5.08 -0.53
N ASP A 41 4.52 -6.15 -0.36
CA ASP A 41 5.77 -6.12 0.40
C ASP A 41 6.95 -6.30 -0.55
N LEU A 42 7.95 -5.45 -0.40
CA LEU A 42 9.23 -5.51 -1.11
C LEU A 42 10.32 -5.92 -0.12
N GLU A 43 10.93 -7.08 -0.32
CA GLU A 43 12.12 -7.50 0.42
C GLU A 43 13.37 -7.11 -0.38
N PHE A 44 14.33 -6.48 0.27
CA PHE A 44 15.61 -6.12 -0.34
C PHE A 44 16.73 -7.08 0.08
N GLU A 45 17.80 -7.16 -0.71
CA GLU A 45 18.95 -8.01 -0.41
C GLU A 45 19.66 -7.67 0.92
N ASP A 46 19.53 -6.42 1.40
CA ASP A 46 20.07 -5.97 2.69
C ASP A 46 19.18 -6.33 3.89
N LEU A 47 18.20 -7.22 3.69
CA LEU A 47 17.20 -7.66 4.68
C LEU A 47 16.27 -6.54 5.16
N SER A 48 16.30 -5.35 4.54
CA SER A 48 15.27 -4.35 4.76
C SER A 48 13.99 -4.73 4.00
N MET A 49 12.84 -4.29 4.50
CA MET A 49 11.56 -4.55 3.87
C MET A 49 10.72 -3.27 3.80
N LEU A 50 9.96 -3.12 2.73
CA LEU A 50 9.03 -2.02 2.51
C LEU A 50 7.63 -2.58 2.27
N GLU A 51 6.71 -2.30 3.19
CA GLU A 51 5.33 -2.77 3.12
C GLU A 51 4.41 -1.62 2.69
N MET A 52 3.60 -1.88 1.68
CA MET A 52 2.60 -0.96 1.14
C MET A 52 1.21 -1.54 1.37
N ILE A 53 0.45 -0.91 2.26
CA ILE A 53 -0.90 -1.36 2.62
C ILE A 53 -1.93 -0.46 1.96
N PHE A 54 -2.61 -0.98 0.95
CA PHE A 54 -3.71 -0.34 0.24
C PHE A 54 -5.03 -0.77 0.86
N ARG A 55 -5.65 0.11 1.66
CA ARG A 55 -7.01 -0.12 2.14
C ARG A 55 -8.00 0.25 1.05
N VAL A 56 -8.87 -0.68 0.67
CA VAL A 56 -9.88 -0.50 -0.37
C VAL A 56 -11.26 -0.42 0.31
N GLY A 57 -12.05 0.61 0.01
CA GLY A 57 -13.36 0.84 0.64
C GLY A 57 -13.68 2.32 0.83
N PHE A 58 -14.66 2.63 1.70
CA PHE A 58 -15.18 3.99 1.92
C PHE A 58 -14.12 5.03 2.35
N ARG A 59 -12.98 4.56 2.87
CA ARG A 59 -11.81 5.40 3.23
C ARG A 59 -10.53 4.78 2.69
N ALA A 60 -10.38 4.81 1.36
CA ALA A 60 -9.16 4.35 0.73
C ALA A 60 -7.93 5.09 1.26
N SER A 61 -6.85 4.37 1.55
CA SER A 61 -5.59 4.95 2.02
C SER A 61 -4.44 4.00 1.75
N VAL A 62 -3.25 4.55 1.56
CA VAL A 62 -2.01 3.81 1.44
C VAL A 62 -1.11 4.14 2.63
N LYS A 63 -0.53 3.12 3.26
CA LYS A 63 0.55 3.29 4.24
C LYS A 63 1.82 2.67 3.69
N LEU A 64 2.93 3.37 3.87
CA LEU A 64 4.27 2.89 3.59
C LEU A 64 4.98 2.64 4.91
N LEU A 65 5.38 1.40 5.14
CA LEU A 65 6.12 0.97 6.33
C LEU A 65 7.50 0.51 5.91
N GLU A 66 8.53 0.92 6.63
CA GLU A 66 9.88 0.34 6.49
C GLU A 66 10.14 -0.55 7.70
N ASN A 67 10.55 -1.79 7.46
CA ASN A 67 11.09 -2.66 8.48
C ASN A 67 12.61 -2.73 8.37
N LYS A 68 13.29 -2.56 9.51
CA LYS A 68 14.71 -2.90 9.66
C LYS A 68 14.87 -3.80 10.86
N SER A 69 15.27 -5.05 10.64
CA SER A 69 15.59 -6.01 11.69
C SER A 69 14.46 -6.23 12.72
N GLY A 70 13.20 -6.12 12.29
CA GLY A 70 12.03 -6.29 13.15
C GLY A 70 11.36 -4.98 13.59
N ASP A 71 12.04 -3.83 13.48
CA ASP A 71 11.47 -2.54 13.84
C ASP A 71 10.71 -1.91 12.65
N TYR A 72 9.41 -1.67 12.84
CA TYR A 72 8.54 -1.04 11.84
C TYR A 72 8.41 0.47 12.06
N ILE A 73 8.70 1.24 11.01
CA ILE A 73 8.53 2.70 11.01
C ILE A 73 7.56 3.10 9.91
N VAL A 74 6.53 3.88 10.28
CA VAL A 74 5.63 4.49 9.29
C VAL A 74 6.38 5.58 8.53
N ARG A 75 6.68 5.34 7.26
CA ARG A 75 7.35 6.30 6.38
C ARG A 75 6.38 7.33 5.84
N GLN A 76 5.21 6.87 5.39
CA GLN A 76 4.25 7.74 4.73
C GLN A 76 2.83 7.22 4.88
N ARG A 77 1.88 8.16 4.95
CA ARG A 77 0.45 7.88 4.82
C ARG A 77 -0.11 8.74 3.70
N ILE A 78 -0.62 8.09 2.65
CA ILE A 78 -1.14 8.75 1.47
C ILE A 78 -2.65 8.47 1.40
N LYS A 79 -3.45 9.51 1.17
CA LYS A 79 -4.85 9.33 0.77
C LYS A 79 -4.90 9.43 -0.76
N PRO A 80 -5.55 8.48 -1.46
CA PRO A 80 -5.70 8.55 -2.90
C PRO A 80 -6.45 9.83 -3.26
N LYS A 81 -5.96 10.52 -4.30
CA LYS A 81 -6.64 11.68 -4.85
C LYS A 81 -7.82 11.17 -5.69
N PHE A 82 -9.04 11.53 -5.31
CA PHE A 82 -10.19 11.29 -6.16
C PHE A 82 -10.05 12.19 -7.40
N ARG A 83 -9.91 11.60 -8.59
CA ARG A 83 -10.19 12.35 -9.82
C ARG A 83 -11.71 12.51 -9.90
N ALA A 84 -12.18 13.72 -9.61
CA ALA A 84 -13.54 14.11 -10.01
C ALA A 84 -13.63 13.98 -11.53
N ARG A 85 -14.65 13.28 -12.02
CA ARG A 85 -14.99 13.23 -13.45
C ARG A 85 -15.63 14.55 -13.86
#